data_AF-A0A5N5QX64-F1
#
_entry.id   AF-A0A5N5QX64-F1
#
_cell.length_a   1.000
_cell.length_b   1.000
_cell.length_c   1.000
_cell.angle_alpha   90.00
_cell.angle_beta   90.00
_cell.angle_gamma   90.00
#
_symmetry.space_group_name_H-M   'P 1'
#
loop_
_entity.id
_entity.type
_entity.pdbx_description
1 polymer ?
#
loop_
_entity_poly.entity_id
_entity_poly.type
_entity_poly.pdbx_seq_one_letter_code
_entity_poly.pdbx_strand_id
1 'polypeptide(L)'
;MLFTILVAPLLASAAAVPELIAQDDSVKLVRNVNVPVMLGVMSRCPDAVACETVFDKVLERVGEKVDISLSFIGNINASEPLYGVTCKHGEFECAGNIHQLCAIAHTSSHDDWWPFLRCLNYQGRDQIGLEDVGRKCAHIVGIDWDQSGMGACITGEEGKHLLRESVQYSKQHHITTSCTMIINGRVRCIRDSTWKECDDGHTPADFVRRINSEYDKLNSKNSTIPTSATPLDFPQLTHIMYRKSSPTRHSMFRPCIDLHGGFVKQIVGGTLSDNPSDLKTNFVATDSAASFARLYRMNHLEGGHVIKLGPGNDTAAKEALAAWPGHLQVGGGITEANAQEWIDAGASKVCPTLPLSPTPHSHIHPMNNIDYCNVLPLPFRALLAPTAAISLSSSWPRQAGCRRKRFATSALRSALPQTRLSQHTIRSTLPRIYLPRCLIITPLTFYLCSLDLILGSSRGEFFFCLAPCALRTIWSAFPALTSILSYFSCRRSGNKWVVAMNKWQDLTDMEVNKASLDLLSQYCSEFLIHAADVEGLCQGIDEALVTKLGEWSTIPVTYAGGARDISDLDLVERLSHGRVDLTFGSSLDIFGGTQVSFAELVEHSNLRQHQ
;
A
#
# COMPACT_ATOMS: atom_id res chain seq x y z
N MET A 1 -26.86 -72.08 41.19
CA MET A 1 -28.11 -71.68 40.51
C MET A 1 -27.71 -70.79 39.35
N LEU A 2 -27.36 -71.32 38.16
CA LEU A 2 -28.25 -71.75 37.06
C LEU A 2 -29.21 -70.64 36.58
N PHE A 3 -28.90 -70.00 35.45
CA PHE A 3 -29.72 -69.78 34.23
C PHE A 3 -28.91 -68.87 33.25
N THR A 4 -28.19 -69.35 32.23
CA THR A 4 -28.58 -69.59 30.80
C THR A 4 -29.50 -68.50 30.21
N ILE A 5 -29.11 -67.76 29.13
CA ILE A 5 -29.33 -68.04 27.68
C ILE A 5 -28.46 -67.04 26.84
N LEU A 6 -27.50 -67.48 26.00
CA LEU A 6 -27.46 -67.53 24.50
C LEU A 6 -27.92 -66.25 23.72
N VAL A 7 -27.44 -65.82 22.55
CA VAL A 7 -26.26 -65.99 21.64
C VAL A 7 -26.52 -65.05 20.42
N ALA A 8 -25.52 -64.23 20.03
CA ALA A 8 -25.17 -63.67 18.69
C ALA A 8 -26.22 -62.90 17.81
N PRO A 9 -25.85 -62.24 16.68
CA PRO A 9 -24.52 -61.92 16.10
C PRO A 9 -24.31 -60.43 15.69
N LEU A 10 -23.09 -60.12 15.24
CA LEU A 10 -22.71 -58.93 14.46
C LEU A 10 -23.67 -58.66 13.30
N LEU A 11 -24.08 -57.40 13.15
CA LEU A 11 -24.51 -56.84 11.87
C LEU A 11 -23.69 -55.57 11.60
N ALA A 12 -22.90 -55.64 10.54
CA ALA A 12 -22.28 -54.51 9.89
C ALA A 12 -23.37 -53.61 9.31
N SER A 13 -23.26 -52.30 9.51
CA SER A 13 -23.87 -51.33 8.60
C SER A 13 -22.86 -50.24 8.30
N ALA A 14 -22.61 -50.09 7.01
CA ALA A 14 -21.66 -49.16 6.42
C ALA A 14 -21.95 -47.71 6.84
N ALA A 15 -20.91 -47.02 7.29
CA ALA A 15 -20.93 -45.56 7.40
C ALA A 15 -20.98 -44.98 5.97
N ALA A 16 -22.13 -44.45 5.58
CA ALA A 16 -22.25 -43.63 4.39
C ALA A 16 -21.46 -42.34 4.63
N VAL A 17 -20.41 -42.14 3.83
CA VAL A 17 -19.65 -40.88 3.74
C VAL A 17 -20.51 -39.91 2.94
N PRO A 18 -20.92 -38.74 3.48
CA PRO A 18 -21.53 -37.71 2.67
C PRO A 18 -20.47 -37.13 1.74
N GLU A 19 -20.84 -37.12 0.46
CA GLU A 19 -20.11 -36.60 -0.68
C GLU A 19 -19.68 -35.14 -0.45
N LEU A 20 -18.39 -34.87 -0.64
CA LEU A 20 -17.77 -33.57 -0.45
C LEU A 20 -18.29 -32.60 -1.54
N ILE A 21 -19.26 -31.75 -1.20
CA ILE A 21 -19.57 -30.57 -2.01
C ILE A 21 -18.44 -29.58 -1.78
N ALA A 22 -17.59 -29.40 -2.80
CA ALA A 22 -16.65 -28.31 -2.86
C ALA A 22 -17.44 -27.00 -3.01
N GLN A 23 -17.54 -26.20 -1.94
CA GLN A 23 -17.89 -24.79 -2.08
C GLN A 23 -16.63 -24.01 -2.45
N ASP A 24 -16.61 -23.59 -3.71
CA ASP A 24 -15.81 -22.50 -4.23
C ASP A 24 -16.33 -21.18 -3.62
N ASP A 25 -15.69 -20.72 -2.55
CA ASP A 25 -15.90 -19.39 -1.99
C ASP A 25 -14.70 -18.51 -2.33
N SER A 26 -14.65 -18.04 -3.58
CA SER A 26 -13.92 -16.82 -3.92
C SER A 26 -14.67 -15.61 -3.37
N VAL A 27 -14.53 -15.36 -2.07
CA VAL A 27 -15.00 -14.13 -1.42
C VAL A 27 -14.25 -12.95 -2.04
N LYS A 28 -14.88 -12.26 -2.99
CA LYS A 28 -14.46 -10.91 -3.38
C LYS A 28 -14.69 -10.00 -2.20
N LEU A 29 -13.61 -9.67 -1.50
CA LEU A 29 -13.61 -8.71 -0.39
C LEU A 29 -13.83 -7.29 -0.93
N VAL A 30 -15.07 -6.95 -1.26
CA VAL A 30 -15.47 -5.56 -1.48
C VAL A 30 -15.47 -4.90 -0.10
N ARG A 31 -14.37 -4.22 0.23
CA ARG A 31 -14.31 -3.46 1.48
C ARG A 31 -15.27 -2.28 1.36
N ASN A 32 -16.26 -2.24 2.23
CA ASN A 32 -17.13 -1.09 2.34
C ASN A 32 -16.34 0.09 2.92
N VAL A 33 -16.58 1.28 2.40
CA VAL A 33 -16.00 2.53 2.92
C VAL A 33 -16.82 3.00 4.10
N ASN A 34 -16.17 3.17 5.25
CA ASN A 34 -16.82 3.67 6.46
C ASN A 34 -17.04 5.19 6.38
N VAL A 35 -18.11 5.66 7.03
CA VAL A 35 -18.45 7.09 7.07
C VAL A 35 -17.49 7.78 8.03
N PRO A 36 -16.74 8.80 7.56
CA PRO A 36 -15.88 9.55 8.43
C PRO A 36 -16.69 10.48 9.34
N VAL A 37 -16.46 10.36 10.65
CA VAL A 37 -17.09 11.17 11.69
C VAL A 37 -16.01 11.79 12.55
N MET A 38 -16.07 13.11 12.74
CA MET A 38 -15.13 13.82 13.59
C MET A 38 -15.87 14.64 14.64
N LEU A 39 -15.41 14.55 15.89
CA LEU A 39 -15.89 15.38 16.99
C LEU A 39 -14.84 16.42 17.35
N GLY A 40 -15.19 17.70 17.17
CA GLY A 40 -14.43 18.84 17.66
C GLY A 40 -14.71 19.07 19.14
N VAL A 41 -13.74 18.75 20.01
CA VAL A 41 -13.95 18.67 21.46
C VAL A 41 -12.85 19.33 22.28
N MET A 42 -13.13 19.52 23.56
CA MET A 42 -12.16 19.80 24.61
C MET A 42 -12.44 18.80 25.73
N SER A 43 -11.45 18.03 26.16
CA SER A 43 -11.68 16.87 27.05
C SER A 43 -12.37 17.20 28.37
N ARG A 44 -12.22 18.43 28.90
CA ARG A 44 -12.87 18.88 30.15
C ARG A 44 -14.18 19.69 29.94
N CYS A 45 -14.62 19.87 28.70
CA CYS A 45 -15.82 20.63 28.38
C CYS A 45 -17.10 19.83 28.67
N PRO A 46 -18.13 20.44 29.29
CA PRO A 46 -19.39 19.74 29.56
C PRO A 46 -20.15 19.40 28.27
N ASP A 47 -20.02 20.22 27.21
CA ASP A 47 -20.66 19.97 25.93
C ASP A 47 -20.00 18.84 25.13
N ALA A 48 -18.69 18.60 25.32
CA ALA A 48 -18.01 17.41 24.82
C ALA A 48 -18.63 16.14 25.42
N VAL A 49 -18.71 16.05 26.76
CA VAL A 49 -19.31 14.90 27.44
C VAL A 49 -20.76 14.66 26.98
N ALA A 50 -21.53 15.74 26.77
CA ALA A 50 -22.90 15.63 26.29
C ALA A 50 -23.00 15.06 24.86
N CYS A 51 -22.15 15.51 23.93
CA CYS A 51 -22.18 14.97 22.56
C CYS A 51 -21.58 13.56 22.49
N GLU A 52 -20.54 13.27 23.25
CA GLU A 52 -19.91 11.94 23.33
C GLU A 52 -20.91 10.92 23.90
N THR A 53 -21.75 11.31 24.86
CA THR A 53 -22.86 10.47 25.36
C THR A 53 -23.93 10.20 24.30
N VAL A 54 -24.17 11.14 23.39
CA VAL A 54 -25.04 10.89 22.22
C VAL A 54 -24.38 9.89 21.29
N PHE A 55 -23.09 10.07 21.01
CA PHE A 55 -22.32 9.22 20.11
C PHE A 55 -22.11 7.80 20.64
N ASP A 56 -22.07 7.60 21.96
CA ASP A 56 -22.09 6.28 22.57
C ASP A 56 -23.26 5.42 22.04
N LYS A 57 -24.47 5.99 22.05
CA LYS A 57 -25.69 5.34 21.54
C LYS A 57 -25.73 5.21 20.01
N VAL A 58 -24.96 6.04 19.31
CA VAL A 58 -24.84 5.99 17.84
C VAL A 58 -23.92 4.85 17.45
N LEU A 59 -22.73 4.77 18.06
CA LEU A 59 -21.74 3.73 17.77
C LEU A 59 -22.25 2.33 18.13
N GLU A 60 -23.08 2.18 19.17
CA GLU A 60 -23.78 0.91 19.46
C GLU A 60 -24.61 0.37 18.28
N ARG A 61 -25.06 1.24 17.37
CA ARG A 61 -25.96 0.87 16.26
C ARG A 61 -25.28 0.88 14.89
N VAL A 62 -24.28 1.74 14.71
CA VAL A 62 -23.62 1.95 13.41
C VAL A 62 -22.09 1.99 13.51
N GLY A 63 -21.49 1.52 14.60
CA GLY A 63 -20.03 1.53 14.81
C GLY A 63 -19.26 0.91 13.64
N GLU A 64 -19.68 -0.28 13.18
CA GLU A 64 -19.08 -0.96 12.02
C GLU A 64 -19.11 -0.15 10.70
N LYS A 65 -19.96 0.88 10.61
CA LYS A 65 -20.12 1.74 9.44
C LYS A 65 -19.38 3.07 9.57
N VAL A 66 -18.66 3.30 10.66
CA VAL A 66 -18.09 4.60 11.03
C VAL A 66 -16.58 4.50 11.18
N ASP A 67 -15.88 5.53 10.72
CA ASP A 67 -14.51 5.85 11.11
C ASP A 67 -14.56 7.13 11.95
N ILE A 68 -14.52 6.97 13.28
CA ILE A 68 -14.68 8.09 14.22
C ILE A 68 -13.32 8.62 14.68
N SER A 69 -13.20 9.94 14.77
CA SER A 69 -12.00 10.64 15.22
C SER A 69 -12.34 11.85 16.12
N LEU A 70 -11.34 12.34 16.84
CA LEU A 70 -11.42 13.54 17.68
C LEU A 70 -10.47 14.62 17.17
N SER A 71 -10.91 15.88 17.21
CA SER A 71 -10.06 17.04 17.01
C SER A 71 -10.18 17.99 18.18
N PHE A 72 -9.06 18.46 18.73
CA PHE A 72 -9.03 19.21 19.98
C PHE A 72 -8.92 20.72 19.76
N ILE A 73 -9.68 21.48 20.53
CA ILE A 73 -9.70 22.94 20.44
C ILE A 73 -8.72 23.55 21.44
N GLY A 74 -7.85 24.44 20.96
CA GLY A 74 -6.86 25.12 21.80
C GLY A 74 -6.12 26.22 21.04
N ASN A 75 -5.05 26.74 21.64
CA ASN A 75 -4.18 27.71 21.01
C ASN A 75 -2.73 27.25 21.00
N ILE A 76 -2.13 27.09 19.82
CA ILE A 76 -0.69 26.90 19.69
C ILE A 76 0.03 28.09 20.35
N ASN A 77 0.94 27.79 21.28
CA ASN A 77 1.68 28.78 22.05
C ASN A 77 3.09 28.24 22.32
N ALA A 78 4.05 28.66 21.50
CA ALA A 78 5.44 28.22 21.62
C ALA A 78 6.12 28.67 22.93
N SER A 79 5.54 29.66 23.63
CA SER A 79 6.05 30.13 24.94
C SER A 79 5.48 29.33 26.11
N GLU A 80 4.52 28.42 25.87
CA GLU A 80 4.00 27.50 26.89
C GLU A 80 4.96 26.30 27.02
N PRO A 81 5.58 26.09 28.19
CA PRO A 81 6.73 25.18 28.31
C PRO A 81 6.37 23.70 28.41
N LEU A 82 5.12 23.32 28.75
CA LEU A 82 4.76 21.92 29.01
C LEU A 82 4.34 21.20 27.73
N TYR A 83 3.43 21.78 26.97
CA TYR A 83 2.77 21.17 25.81
C TYR A 83 2.98 21.98 24.52
N GLY A 84 3.35 23.26 24.60
CA GLY A 84 3.38 24.19 23.45
C GLY A 84 1.98 24.56 22.96
N VAL A 85 0.97 24.32 23.79
CA VAL A 85 -0.46 24.51 23.50
C VAL A 85 -1.13 25.03 24.76
N THR A 86 -1.94 26.08 24.62
CA THR A 86 -2.81 26.59 25.67
C THR A 86 -4.23 26.07 25.46
N CYS A 87 -4.64 25.13 26.30
CA CYS A 87 -6.00 24.57 26.35
C CYS A 87 -6.97 25.48 27.12
N LYS A 88 -8.28 25.37 26.86
CA LYS A 88 -9.27 26.33 27.38
C LYS A 88 -9.59 26.15 28.86
N HIS A 89 -9.55 24.91 29.37
CA HIS A 89 -9.78 24.58 30.78
C HIS A 89 -8.46 24.23 31.52
N GLY A 90 -7.33 24.79 31.07
CA GLY A 90 -6.04 24.67 31.75
C GLY A 90 -5.21 23.43 31.37
N GLU A 91 -4.11 23.23 32.09
CA GLU A 91 -3.09 22.23 31.76
C GLU A 91 -3.60 20.79 31.79
N PHE A 92 -4.51 20.48 32.71
CA PHE A 92 -5.07 19.13 32.81
C PHE A 92 -6.05 18.80 31.67
N GLU A 93 -6.63 19.81 31.01
CA GLU A 93 -7.32 19.56 29.73
C GLU A 93 -6.31 19.17 28.66
N CYS A 94 -5.15 19.84 28.56
CA CYS A 94 -4.12 19.45 27.60
C CYS A 94 -3.63 18.01 27.87
N ALA A 95 -3.37 17.66 29.12
CA ALA A 95 -3.04 16.29 29.51
C ALA A 95 -4.16 15.29 29.14
N GLY A 96 -5.41 15.65 29.39
CA GLY A 96 -6.57 14.83 29.02
C GLY A 96 -6.74 14.64 27.51
N ASN A 97 -6.52 15.70 26.73
CA ASN A 97 -6.52 15.65 25.27
C ASN A 97 -5.41 14.69 24.78
N ILE A 98 -4.21 14.76 25.39
CA ILE A 98 -3.10 13.84 25.09
C ILE A 98 -3.48 12.40 25.43
N HIS A 99 -4.11 12.13 26.58
CA HIS A 99 -4.55 10.78 26.92
C HIS A 99 -5.45 10.19 25.83
N GLN A 100 -6.43 10.97 25.36
CA GLN A 100 -7.37 10.54 24.32
C GLN A 100 -6.67 10.36 22.96
N LEU A 101 -5.77 11.27 22.56
CA LEU A 101 -5.00 11.18 21.32
C LEU A 101 -4.06 9.97 21.30
N CYS A 102 -3.35 9.72 22.40
CA CYS A 102 -2.48 8.56 22.52
C CYS A 102 -3.26 7.24 22.51
N ALA A 103 -4.45 7.20 23.11
CA ALA A 103 -5.32 6.03 22.99
C ALA A 103 -5.74 5.79 21.52
N ILE A 104 -6.09 6.85 20.77
CA ILE A 104 -6.42 6.75 19.34
C ILE A 104 -5.22 6.30 18.50
N ALA A 105 -4.01 6.77 18.81
CA ALA A 105 -2.80 6.48 18.05
C ALA A 105 -2.25 5.06 18.30
N HIS A 106 -2.44 4.53 19.51
CA HIS A 106 -1.86 3.25 19.95
C HIS A 106 -2.89 2.11 20.06
N THR A 107 -4.04 2.26 19.40
CA THR A 107 -5.06 1.21 19.27
C THR A 107 -5.50 1.06 17.81
N SER A 108 -6.11 -0.08 17.48
CA SER A 108 -6.39 -0.46 16.08
C SER A 108 -7.74 0.09 15.58
N SER A 109 -8.72 0.25 16.46
CA SER A 109 -10.08 0.64 16.09
C SER A 109 -10.76 1.49 17.17
N HIS A 110 -11.89 2.12 16.83
CA HIS A 110 -12.68 2.84 17.82
C HIS A 110 -13.33 1.95 18.87
N ASP A 111 -13.53 0.65 18.58
CA ASP A 111 -13.99 -0.30 19.59
C ASP A 111 -12.99 -0.47 20.74
N ASP A 112 -11.70 -0.20 20.46
CA ASP A 112 -10.62 -0.31 21.44
C ASP A 112 -10.47 0.96 22.30
N TRP A 113 -10.44 2.16 21.68
CA TRP A 113 -10.17 3.41 22.40
C TRP A 113 -11.42 4.15 22.87
N TRP A 114 -12.60 3.98 22.25
CA TRP A 114 -13.81 4.67 22.68
C TRP A 114 -14.22 4.31 24.13
N PRO A 115 -14.13 3.02 24.56
CA PRO A 115 -14.34 2.66 25.97
C PRO A 115 -13.42 3.40 26.94
N PHE A 116 -12.18 3.68 26.54
CA PHE A 116 -11.22 4.44 27.35
C PHE A 116 -11.72 5.87 27.59
N LEU A 117 -12.15 6.56 26.52
CA LEU A 117 -12.77 7.90 26.61
C LEU A 117 -14.00 7.89 27.53
N ARG A 118 -14.89 6.91 27.38
CA ARG A 118 -16.08 6.77 28.24
C ARG A 118 -15.69 6.60 29.71
N CYS A 119 -14.66 5.80 30.00
CA CYS A 119 -14.16 5.63 31.36
C CYS A 119 -13.64 6.94 31.95
N LEU A 120 -12.87 7.72 31.17
CA LEU A 120 -12.36 9.03 31.61
C LEU A 120 -13.52 9.98 31.98
N ASN A 121 -14.53 10.06 31.10
CA ASN A 121 -15.71 10.87 31.35
C ASN A 121 -16.50 10.41 32.59
N TYR A 122 -16.58 9.10 32.82
CA TYR A 122 -17.24 8.52 33.99
C TYR A 122 -16.55 8.89 35.31
N GLN A 123 -15.21 9.06 35.34
CA GLN A 123 -14.51 9.52 36.55
C GLN A 123 -14.83 10.97 36.91
N GLY A 124 -15.37 11.75 35.95
CA GLY A 124 -15.73 13.15 36.13
C GLY A 124 -14.72 14.11 35.49
N ARG A 125 -15.23 15.24 34.98
CA ARG A 125 -14.45 16.19 34.16
C ARG A 125 -13.21 16.75 34.86
N ASP A 126 -13.28 16.94 36.18
CA ASP A 126 -12.15 17.48 36.96
C ASP A 126 -11.03 16.45 37.18
N GLN A 127 -11.28 15.18 36.88
CA GLN A 127 -10.32 14.08 36.98
C GLN A 127 -9.59 13.80 35.65
N ILE A 128 -10.12 14.32 34.53
CA ILE A 128 -9.56 14.09 33.20
C ILE A 128 -8.17 14.73 33.09
N GLY A 129 -7.17 13.97 32.63
CA GLY A 129 -5.77 14.42 32.54
C GLY A 129 -4.91 14.10 33.76
N LEU A 130 -5.47 13.47 34.81
CA LEU A 130 -4.68 12.85 35.86
C LEU A 130 -4.16 11.48 35.39
N GLU A 131 -2.87 11.21 35.60
CA GLU A 131 -2.22 10.00 35.10
C GLU A 131 -2.74 8.72 35.76
N ASP A 132 -3.02 8.75 37.06
CA ASP A 132 -3.58 7.63 37.82
C ASP A 132 -4.98 7.24 37.30
N VAL A 133 -5.79 8.24 36.97
CA VAL A 133 -7.10 8.08 36.31
C VAL A 133 -6.94 7.48 34.92
N GLY A 134 -5.98 7.99 34.14
CA GLY A 134 -5.62 7.42 32.84
C GLY A 134 -5.24 5.94 32.94
N ARG A 135 -4.27 5.60 33.79
CA ARG A 135 -3.81 4.21 34.00
C ARG A 135 -4.94 3.31 34.45
N LYS A 136 -5.76 3.77 35.39
CA LYS A 136 -6.94 3.04 35.87
C LYS A 136 -7.91 2.75 34.72
N CYS A 137 -8.22 3.74 33.88
CA CYS A 137 -9.13 3.56 32.77
C CYS A 137 -8.57 2.64 31.68
N ALA A 138 -7.29 2.74 31.37
CA ALA A 138 -6.62 1.84 30.42
C ALA A 138 -6.71 0.39 30.89
N HIS A 139 -6.41 0.14 32.16
CA HIS A 139 -6.55 -1.17 32.77
C HIS A 139 -7.99 -1.71 32.71
N ILE A 140 -9.00 -0.86 32.99
CA ILE A 140 -10.42 -1.27 32.95
C ILE A 140 -10.83 -1.75 31.55
N VAL A 141 -10.34 -1.10 30.50
CA VAL A 141 -10.74 -1.40 29.12
C VAL A 141 -9.79 -2.38 28.43
N GLY A 142 -8.77 -2.87 29.13
CA GLY A 142 -7.81 -3.85 28.59
C GLY A 142 -6.72 -3.26 27.70
N ILE A 143 -6.50 -1.95 27.72
CA ILE A 143 -5.33 -1.33 27.06
C ILE A 143 -4.13 -1.47 27.99
N ASP A 144 -3.11 -2.22 27.55
CA ASP A 144 -1.84 -2.32 28.27
C ASP A 144 -1.10 -0.98 28.16
N TRP A 145 -1.02 -0.24 29.27
CA TRP A 145 -0.46 1.11 29.29
C TRP A 145 0.97 1.19 28.77
N ASP A 146 1.81 0.20 29.07
CA ASP A 146 3.24 0.24 28.76
C ASP A 146 3.54 -0.47 27.43
N GLN A 147 2.97 -1.67 27.22
CA GLN A 147 3.25 -2.47 26.01
C GLN A 147 2.59 -1.93 24.75
N SER A 148 1.44 -1.24 24.87
CA SER A 148 0.79 -0.61 23.72
C SER A 148 1.59 0.58 23.17
N GLY A 149 2.52 1.14 23.95
CA GLY A 149 3.16 2.42 23.63
C GLY A 149 2.38 3.65 24.11
N MET A 150 1.13 3.48 24.59
CA MET A 150 0.29 4.59 25.02
C MET A 150 0.90 5.41 26.16
N GLY A 151 1.50 4.77 27.16
CA GLY A 151 2.14 5.45 28.30
C GLY A 151 3.37 6.27 27.91
N ALA A 152 4.17 5.73 26.99
CA ALA A 152 5.31 6.44 26.41
C ALA A 152 4.84 7.65 25.58
N CYS A 153 3.77 7.49 24.80
CA CYS A 153 3.14 8.59 24.07
C CYS A 153 2.66 9.72 25.00
N ILE A 154 1.98 9.37 26.10
CA ILE A 154 1.38 10.34 27.03
C ILE A 154 2.45 11.20 27.72
N THR A 155 3.54 10.58 28.15
CA THR A 155 4.62 11.28 28.87
C THR A 155 5.67 11.88 27.93
N GLY A 156 5.69 11.45 26.67
CA GLY A 156 6.70 11.80 25.68
C GLY A 156 6.36 12.98 24.78
N GLU A 157 7.25 13.23 23.81
CA GLU A 157 7.05 14.27 22.80
C GLU A 157 5.98 13.89 21.76
N GLU A 158 5.71 12.60 21.57
CA GLU A 158 4.68 12.12 20.65
C GLU A 158 3.31 12.69 21.02
N GLY A 159 2.87 12.54 22.28
CA GLY A 159 1.58 13.07 22.74
C GLY A 159 1.49 14.59 22.59
N LYS A 160 2.56 15.32 22.90
CA LYS A 160 2.62 16.78 22.71
C LYS A 160 2.52 17.17 21.23
N HIS A 161 3.17 16.42 20.35
CA HIS A 161 3.10 16.63 18.91
C HIS A 161 1.68 16.35 18.40
N LEU A 162 1.07 15.23 18.77
CA LEU A 162 -0.32 14.90 18.44
C LEU A 162 -1.28 16.01 18.87
N LEU A 163 -1.08 16.57 20.08
CA LEU A 163 -1.90 17.68 20.58
C LEU A 163 -1.75 18.93 19.72
N ARG A 164 -0.50 19.28 19.34
CA ARG A 164 -0.23 20.44 18.45
C ARG A 164 -0.87 20.24 17.08
N GLU A 165 -0.70 19.07 16.47
CA GLU A 165 -1.31 18.72 15.18
C GLU A 165 -2.84 18.82 15.25
N SER A 166 -3.45 18.25 16.29
CA SER A 166 -4.90 18.25 16.47
C SER A 166 -5.46 19.67 16.64
N VAL A 167 -4.79 20.51 17.44
CA VAL A 167 -5.18 21.93 17.63
C VAL A 167 -4.97 22.74 16.37
N GLN A 168 -3.89 22.49 15.63
CA GLN A 168 -3.64 23.16 14.36
C GLN A 168 -4.72 22.82 13.34
N TYR A 169 -5.12 21.55 13.25
CA TYR A 169 -6.22 21.11 12.40
C TYR A 169 -7.54 21.79 12.79
N SER A 170 -7.90 21.79 14.08
CA SER A 170 -9.11 22.46 14.56
C SER A 170 -9.13 23.95 14.17
N LYS A 171 -7.98 24.63 14.23
CA LYS A 171 -7.87 26.03 13.78
C LYS A 171 -8.06 26.19 12.27
N GLN A 172 -7.41 25.35 11.47
CA GLN A 172 -7.49 25.40 10.00
C GLN A 172 -8.91 25.14 9.49
N HIS A 173 -9.63 24.24 10.15
CA HIS A 173 -11.01 23.88 9.80
C HIS A 173 -12.08 24.68 10.57
N HIS A 174 -11.69 25.79 11.21
CA HIS A 174 -12.61 26.70 11.92
C HIS A 174 -13.46 26.03 13.00
N ILE A 175 -12.95 24.95 13.60
CA ILE A 175 -13.56 24.22 14.72
C ILE A 175 -13.28 25.01 16.00
N THR A 176 -14.21 25.87 16.38
CA THR A 176 -14.04 26.82 17.50
C THR A 176 -14.86 26.49 18.73
N THR A 177 -15.86 25.61 18.59
CA THR A 177 -16.85 25.31 19.63
C THR A 177 -16.82 23.83 19.98
N SER A 178 -16.64 23.50 21.26
CA SER A 178 -16.86 22.15 21.76
C SER A 178 -18.31 22.07 22.23
N CYS A 179 -19.16 21.18 21.72
CA CYS A 179 -18.88 20.09 20.78
C CYS A 179 -19.35 20.39 19.34
N THR A 180 -18.47 20.25 18.35
CA THR A 180 -18.82 20.35 16.92
C THR A 180 -18.82 18.95 16.30
N MET A 181 -19.93 18.51 15.72
CA MET A 181 -20.03 17.17 15.09
C MET A 181 -19.98 17.29 13.58
N ILE A 182 -18.97 16.68 12.98
CA ILE A 182 -18.70 16.69 11.54
C ILE A 182 -18.94 15.27 11.02
N ILE A 183 -19.79 15.13 10.00
CA ILE A 183 -20.09 13.85 9.37
C ILE A 183 -19.88 14.02 7.87
N ASN A 184 -18.95 13.24 7.31
CA ASN A 184 -18.57 13.30 5.91
C ASN A 184 -18.14 14.71 5.47
N GLY A 185 -17.19 15.28 6.23
CA GLY A 185 -16.61 16.61 5.98
C GLY A 185 -17.53 17.81 6.22
N ARG A 186 -18.80 17.60 6.62
CA ARG A 186 -19.77 18.67 6.85
C ARG A 186 -20.13 18.79 8.31
N VAL A 187 -20.08 20.00 8.86
CA VAL A 187 -20.65 20.32 10.17
C VAL A 187 -22.14 20.00 10.15
N ARG A 188 -22.59 19.15 11.07
CA ARG A 188 -23.99 18.68 11.12
C ARG A 188 -24.77 19.19 12.29
N CYS A 189 -24.09 19.50 13.39
CA CYS A 189 -24.69 19.98 14.61
C CYS A 189 -23.56 20.48 15.51
N ILE A 190 -23.84 21.51 16.30
CA ILE A 190 -22.93 22.10 17.28
C ILE A 190 -23.67 22.14 18.61
N ARG A 191 -22.96 21.84 19.70
CA ARG A 191 -23.49 22.02 21.05
C ARG A 191 -22.68 23.07 21.78
N ASP A 192 -23.36 24.13 22.20
CA ASP A 192 -22.82 25.24 22.98
C ASP A 192 -23.85 25.61 24.04
N SER A 193 -23.86 24.84 25.14
CA SER A 193 -24.94 24.70 26.14
C SER A 193 -26.29 24.22 25.59
N THR A 194 -26.61 24.54 24.34
CA THR A 194 -27.81 24.20 23.57
C THR A 194 -27.40 23.66 22.20
N TRP A 195 -28.26 22.88 21.57
CA TRP A 195 -28.03 22.37 20.22
C TRP A 195 -28.27 23.49 19.18
N LYS A 196 -27.30 23.69 18.29
CA LYS A 196 -27.28 24.73 17.25
C LYS A 196 -26.87 24.11 15.92
N GLU A 197 -27.41 24.63 14.82
CA GLU A 197 -27.08 24.16 13.46
C GLU A 197 -27.36 22.66 13.26
N CYS A 198 -28.44 22.16 13.87
CA CYS A 198 -28.86 20.76 13.86
C CYS A 198 -30.15 20.59 13.06
N ASP A 199 -30.19 21.07 11.82
CA ASP A 199 -31.41 21.15 10.98
C ASP A 199 -32.10 19.79 10.80
N ASP A 200 -31.31 18.72 10.88
CA ASP A 200 -31.73 17.34 10.67
C ASP A 200 -32.00 16.57 11.98
N GLY A 201 -32.03 17.26 13.11
CA GLY A 201 -32.18 16.69 14.45
C GLY A 201 -30.85 16.47 15.16
N HIS A 202 -30.93 16.20 16.46
CA HIS A 202 -29.78 16.07 17.37
C HIS A 202 -29.89 14.85 18.29
N THR A 203 -30.84 13.95 18.03
CA THR A 203 -30.99 12.71 18.80
C THR A 203 -30.09 11.61 18.24
N PRO A 204 -29.75 10.55 19.02
CA PRO A 204 -29.02 9.40 18.48
C PRO A 204 -29.66 8.79 17.23
N ALA A 205 -31.00 8.78 17.14
CA ALA A 205 -31.72 8.27 15.99
C ALA A 205 -31.48 9.11 14.72
N ASP A 206 -31.34 10.43 14.86
CA ASP A 206 -31.08 11.33 13.75
C ASP A 206 -29.67 11.14 13.17
N PHE A 207 -28.68 11.00 14.06
CA PHE A 207 -27.30 10.71 13.65
C PHE A 207 -27.18 9.32 13.01
N VAL A 208 -27.81 8.30 13.57
CA VAL A 208 -27.86 6.94 12.98
C VAL A 208 -28.49 6.95 11.60
N ARG A 209 -29.61 7.66 11.42
CA ARG A 209 -30.27 7.81 10.11
C ARG A 209 -29.33 8.45 9.09
N ARG A 210 -28.61 9.50 9.50
CA ARG A 210 -27.65 10.20 8.64
C ARG A 210 -26.47 9.34 8.26
N ILE A 211 -25.83 8.69 9.24
CA ILE A 211 -24.68 7.81 9.00
C ILE A 211 -25.07 6.69 8.06
N ASN A 212 -26.23 6.04 8.25
CA ASN A 212 -26.70 5.04 7.29
C ASN A 212 -26.88 5.63 5.88
N SER A 213 -27.51 6.80 5.76
CA SER A 213 -27.67 7.44 4.45
C SER A 213 -26.33 7.79 3.78
N GLU A 214 -25.35 8.27 4.53
CA GLU A 214 -24.01 8.58 4.00
C GLU A 214 -23.25 7.29 3.66
N TYR A 215 -23.34 6.26 4.49
CA TYR A 215 -22.74 4.96 4.23
C TYR A 215 -23.31 4.33 2.96
N ASP A 216 -24.63 4.38 2.79
CA ASP A 216 -25.29 3.89 1.60
C ASP A 216 -24.83 4.68 0.37
N LYS A 217 -24.69 6.02 0.45
CA LYS A 217 -24.14 6.82 -0.66
C LYS A 217 -22.70 6.44 -1.02
N LEU A 218 -21.85 6.23 -0.02
CA LEU A 218 -20.45 5.83 -0.24
C LEU A 218 -20.36 4.43 -0.90
N ASN A 219 -21.28 3.52 -0.57
CA ASN A 219 -21.20 2.12 -0.97
C ASN A 219 -22.20 1.69 -2.07
N SER A 220 -23.14 2.55 -2.48
CA SER A 220 -24.15 2.23 -3.50
C SER A 220 -23.60 2.12 -4.92
N LYS A 221 -22.35 2.52 -5.17
CA LYS A 221 -21.63 2.27 -6.43
C LYS A 221 -20.96 0.89 -6.51
N ASN A 222 -20.97 0.09 -5.42
CA ASN A 222 -20.34 -1.24 -5.34
C ASN A 222 -21.31 -2.43 -5.39
N SER A 223 -22.58 -2.20 -5.72
CA SER A 223 -23.60 -3.26 -5.73
C SER A 223 -24.10 -3.57 -7.15
N THR A 224 -23.99 -4.85 -7.52
CA THR A 224 -24.61 -5.59 -8.65
C THR A 224 -23.82 -5.73 -9.98
N ILE A 225 -23.18 -6.89 -10.16
CA ILE A 225 -23.14 -7.60 -11.45
C ILE A 225 -24.04 -8.84 -11.28
N PRO A 226 -25.11 -9.04 -12.06
CA PRO A 226 -25.96 -10.22 -11.96
C PRO A 226 -25.21 -11.48 -12.42
N THR A 227 -25.19 -12.50 -11.58
CA THR A 227 -24.78 -13.87 -11.91
C THR A 227 -25.92 -14.60 -12.62
N SER A 228 -25.95 -14.52 -13.95
CA SER A 228 -26.50 -15.62 -14.78
C SER A 228 -26.11 -15.46 -16.25
N ALA A 229 -25.07 -16.16 -16.69
CA ALA A 229 -24.91 -16.52 -18.09
C ALA A 229 -24.19 -17.88 -18.15
N THR A 230 -24.96 -18.93 -18.44
CA THR A 230 -24.42 -20.20 -18.94
C THR A 230 -23.90 -20.02 -20.37
N PRO A 231 -22.86 -20.76 -20.78
CA PRO A 231 -22.21 -20.55 -22.08
C PRO A 231 -22.84 -21.44 -23.14
N LEU A 232 -23.72 -20.92 -23.99
CA LEU A 232 -24.00 -21.52 -25.30
C LEU A 232 -24.42 -20.46 -26.34
N ASP A 233 -23.75 -20.55 -27.49
CA ASP A 233 -24.09 -20.07 -28.85
C ASP A 233 -24.17 -18.57 -29.15
N PHE A 234 -23.13 -18.10 -29.85
CA PHE A 234 -23.21 -16.93 -30.73
C PHE A 234 -24.15 -17.22 -31.92
N PRO A 235 -25.04 -16.27 -32.24
CA PRO A 235 -25.12 -15.81 -33.62
C PRO A 235 -25.13 -14.28 -33.75
N GLN A 236 -24.50 -13.83 -34.84
CA GLN A 236 -24.49 -12.45 -35.31
C GLN A 236 -25.92 -11.95 -35.61
N LEU A 237 -26.25 -10.70 -35.25
CA LEU A 237 -26.81 -9.67 -36.15
C LEU A 237 -27.20 -8.36 -35.42
N THR A 238 -26.73 -7.26 -36.03
CA THR A 238 -27.32 -5.91 -36.18
C THR A 238 -27.47 -4.95 -35.00
N HIS A 239 -26.67 -3.88 -35.08
CA HIS A 239 -27.01 -2.46 -34.84
C HIS A 239 -28.42 -2.17 -34.31
N ILE A 240 -28.52 -1.55 -33.12
CA ILE A 240 -29.07 -0.20 -32.89
C ILE A 240 -28.84 0.16 -31.40
N MET A 241 -28.64 1.46 -31.19
CA MET A 241 -28.05 2.13 -30.04
C MET A 241 -28.83 1.98 -28.71
N TYR A 242 -28.10 1.76 -27.62
CA TYR A 242 -28.36 2.48 -26.36
C TYR A 242 -27.08 2.54 -25.50
N ARG A 243 -26.21 3.50 -25.81
CA ARG A 243 -25.05 3.83 -24.97
C ARG A 243 -25.55 4.69 -23.81
N LYS A 244 -26.03 4.06 -22.73
CA LYS A 244 -26.24 4.77 -21.46
C LYS A 244 -24.85 4.98 -20.85
N SER A 245 -24.43 6.24 -20.77
CA SER A 245 -23.16 6.67 -20.19
C SER A 245 -23.00 6.08 -18.78
N SER A 246 -21.90 5.34 -18.57
CA SER A 246 -21.38 5.05 -17.23
C SER A 246 -21.28 6.36 -16.44
N PRO A 247 -21.56 6.38 -15.12
CA PRO A 247 -21.23 7.54 -14.30
C PRO A 247 -19.75 7.87 -14.50
N THR A 248 -19.47 9.14 -14.79
CA THR A 248 -18.11 9.64 -15.03
C THR A 248 -17.32 9.47 -13.73
N ARG A 249 -16.27 8.63 -13.76
CA ARG A 249 -15.26 8.61 -12.70
C ARG A 249 -14.56 9.96 -12.72
N HIS A 250 -14.38 10.58 -11.55
CA HIS A 250 -13.57 11.80 -11.41
C HIS A 250 -12.11 11.44 -11.10
N SER A 251 -11.17 12.28 -11.52
CA SER A 251 -9.76 12.12 -11.15
C SER A 251 -9.57 12.55 -9.70
N MET A 252 -8.86 11.72 -8.93
CA MET A 252 -8.64 11.95 -7.50
C MET A 252 -7.23 12.45 -7.19
N PHE A 253 -7.10 13.25 -6.13
CA PHE A 253 -5.80 13.54 -5.53
C PHE A 253 -5.28 12.31 -4.77
N ARG A 254 -4.02 11.94 -5.00
CA ARG A 254 -3.30 10.88 -4.27
C ARG A 254 -2.10 11.49 -3.54
N PRO A 255 -2.01 11.38 -2.20
CA PRO A 255 -0.89 11.97 -1.46
C PRO A 255 0.37 11.11 -1.54
N CYS A 256 1.56 11.71 -1.37
CA CYS A 256 2.84 10.99 -1.39
C CYS A 256 3.68 11.30 -0.14
N ILE A 257 4.51 10.33 0.30
CA ILE A 257 5.53 10.51 1.33
C ILE A 257 6.85 9.96 0.80
N ASP A 258 7.71 10.85 0.33
CA ASP A 258 9.04 10.49 -0.17
C ASP A 258 10.05 10.52 0.96
N LEU A 259 10.75 9.39 1.17
CA LEU A 259 11.68 9.20 2.28
C LEU A 259 13.11 9.08 1.76
N HIS A 260 14.03 9.84 2.37
CA HIS A 260 15.46 9.69 2.10
C HIS A 260 16.29 9.88 3.38
N GLY A 261 16.97 8.81 3.80
CA GLY A 261 17.73 8.76 5.05
C GLY A 261 16.85 8.85 6.30
N GLY A 262 15.61 8.37 6.21
CA GLY A 262 14.64 8.38 7.33
C GLY A 262 13.84 9.67 7.47
N PHE A 263 14.07 10.67 6.62
CA PHE A 263 13.37 11.95 6.65
C PHE A 263 12.46 12.10 5.43
N VAL A 264 11.33 12.79 5.61
CA VAL A 264 10.44 13.16 4.51
C VAL A 264 11.11 14.27 3.70
N LYS A 265 11.36 14.02 2.41
CA LYS A 265 12.04 14.94 1.51
C LYS A 265 11.37 14.99 0.17
N GLN A 266 11.21 16.19 -0.38
CA GLN A 266 10.82 16.39 -1.77
C GLN A 266 12.07 16.66 -2.62
N ILE A 267 12.30 15.81 -3.62
CA ILE A 267 13.47 15.86 -4.50
C ILE A 267 13.19 16.72 -5.75
N VAL A 268 14.24 17.29 -6.33
CA VAL A 268 14.17 18.07 -7.58
C VAL A 268 15.02 17.47 -8.66
N GLY A 269 14.40 17.24 -9.82
CA GLY A 269 15.11 16.95 -11.05
C GLY A 269 15.33 15.46 -11.30
N GLY A 270 15.31 15.14 -12.59
CA GLY A 270 15.31 13.77 -13.12
C GLY A 270 16.63 13.01 -13.06
N THR A 271 17.49 13.25 -12.05
CA THR A 271 18.65 12.39 -11.74
C THR A 271 19.02 12.50 -10.25
N LEU A 272 18.99 11.40 -9.48
CA LEU A 272 19.63 11.38 -8.14
C LEU A 272 21.04 10.78 -8.26
N SER A 273 22.03 11.37 -7.61
CA SER A 273 23.37 10.78 -7.45
C SER A 273 23.53 10.15 -6.04
N ASP A 274 24.54 9.30 -5.84
CA ASP A 274 24.90 8.78 -4.51
C ASP A 274 25.74 9.78 -3.69
N ASN A 275 26.12 10.91 -4.30
CA ASN A 275 26.89 11.95 -3.65
C ASN A 275 25.91 12.89 -2.92
N PRO A 276 26.01 13.06 -1.59
CA PRO A 276 25.11 13.93 -0.82
C PRO A 276 25.05 15.37 -1.35
N SER A 277 26.10 15.81 -2.04
CA SER A 277 26.29 17.14 -2.62
C SER A 277 25.42 17.42 -3.86
N ASP A 278 24.97 16.39 -4.59
CA ASP A 278 24.22 16.57 -5.85
C ASP A 278 22.71 16.39 -5.66
N LEU A 279 22.26 15.90 -4.50
CA LEU A 279 20.84 15.75 -4.20
C LEU A 279 20.23 17.13 -3.89
N LYS A 280 19.68 17.77 -4.92
CA LYS A 280 18.87 18.98 -4.74
C LYS A 280 17.54 18.58 -4.10
N THR A 281 17.36 18.95 -2.84
CA THR A 281 16.10 18.79 -2.11
C THR A 281 15.42 20.15 -2.06
N ASN A 282 14.13 20.20 -2.43
CA ASN A 282 13.32 21.41 -2.27
C ASN A 282 13.08 21.69 -0.79
N PHE A 283 12.92 20.61 -0.02
CA PHE A 283 12.49 20.66 1.36
C PHE A 283 12.87 19.38 2.09
N VAL A 284 13.25 19.52 3.35
CA VAL A 284 13.32 18.44 4.33
C VAL A 284 12.30 18.79 5.39
N ALA A 285 11.28 17.96 5.55
CA ALA A 285 10.24 18.23 6.54
C ALA A 285 10.81 18.10 7.96
N THR A 286 10.34 18.99 8.84
CA THR A 286 10.55 18.85 10.28
C THR A 286 9.68 17.76 10.86
N ASP A 287 8.51 17.53 10.25
CA ASP A 287 7.54 16.56 10.70
C ASP A 287 7.88 15.13 10.25
N SER A 288 7.47 14.16 11.06
CA SER A 288 7.76 12.74 10.82
C SER A 288 6.92 12.16 9.70
N ALA A 289 7.33 11.03 9.13
CA ALA A 289 6.53 10.30 8.14
C ALA A 289 5.14 9.89 8.70
N ALA A 290 5.08 9.54 9.99
CA ALA A 290 3.83 9.25 10.69
C ALA A 290 2.91 10.48 10.82
N SER A 291 3.47 11.68 10.99
CA SER A 291 2.73 12.95 11.03
C SER A 291 1.99 13.19 9.72
N PHE A 292 2.68 13.05 8.58
CA PHE A 292 2.03 13.14 7.26
C PHE A 292 0.97 12.06 7.06
N ALA A 293 1.24 10.82 7.46
CA ALA A 293 0.26 9.74 7.38
C ALA A 293 -1.00 10.01 8.21
N ARG A 294 -0.85 10.56 9.43
CA ARG A 294 -1.99 11.01 10.27
C ARG A 294 -2.74 12.17 9.63
N LEU A 295 -2.04 13.15 9.07
CA LEU A 295 -2.68 14.24 8.33
C LEU A 295 -3.51 13.71 7.17
N TYR A 296 -3.01 12.72 6.43
CA TYR A 296 -3.76 12.08 5.34
C TYR A 296 -4.94 11.27 5.85
N ARG A 297 -4.80 10.57 6.98
CA ARG A 297 -5.89 9.86 7.67
C ARG A 297 -7.01 10.81 8.08
N MET A 298 -6.68 11.93 8.72
CA MET A 298 -7.65 12.93 9.17
C MET A 298 -8.42 13.57 8.00
N ASN A 299 -7.88 13.52 6.80
CA ASN A 299 -8.50 14.03 5.57
C ASN A 299 -9.03 12.92 4.65
N HIS A 300 -9.00 11.65 5.10
CA HIS A 300 -9.47 10.47 4.36
C HIS A 300 -8.88 10.33 2.94
N LEU A 301 -7.60 10.67 2.77
CA LEU A 301 -6.91 10.63 1.48
C LEU A 301 -6.37 9.23 1.15
N GLU A 302 -7.19 8.40 0.51
CA GLU A 302 -6.81 7.04 0.15
C GLU A 302 -5.86 6.95 -1.07
N GLY A 303 -5.20 5.79 -1.21
CA GLY A 303 -4.33 5.48 -2.35
C GLY A 303 -3.02 6.28 -2.35
N GLY A 304 -2.64 6.83 -1.20
CA GLY A 304 -1.35 7.48 -1.03
C GLY A 304 -0.19 6.48 -1.02
N HIS A 305 1.00 6.94 -1.38
CA HIS A 305 2.18 6.09 -1.49
C HIS A 305 3.39 6.63 -0.72
N VAL A 306 4.07 5.73 -0.02
CA VAL A 306 5.33 5.97 0.67
C VAL A 306 6.47 5.42 -0.18
N ILE A 307 7.38 6.28 -0.64
CA ILE A 307 8.48 5.89 -1.53
C ILE A 307 9.82 6.02 -0.80
N LYS A 308 10.50 4.88 -0.63
CA LYS A 308 11.83 4.82 -0.02
C LYS A 308 12.91 5.07 -1.07
N LEU A 309 13.58 6.22 -0.98
CA LEU A 309 14.68 6.62 -1.84
C LEU A 309 16.02 6.31 -1.15
N GLY A 310 16.61 5.16 -1.49
CA GLY A 310 17.88 4.72 -0.93
C GLY A 310 17.76 4.03 0.44
N PRO A 311 18.90 3.73 1.10
CA PRO A 311 18.93 3.03 2.39
C PRO A 311 18.50 3.93 3.56
N GLY A 312 18.17 3.30 4.70
CA GLY A 312 17.89 3.99 5.96
C GLY A 312 16.47 4.55 6.10
N ASN A 313 15.52 4.10 5.27
CA ASN A 313 14.15 4.60 5.26
C ASN A 313 13.13 3.67 5.94
N ASP A 314 13.53 2.44 6.31
CA ASP A 314 12.58 1.40 6.68
C ASP A 314 11.80 1.72 7.96
N THR A 315 12.47 2.28 8.97
CA THR A 315 11.82 2.70 10.23
C THR A 315 10.75 3.76 9.96
N ALA A 316 11.11 4.85 9.26
CA ALA A 316 10.19 5.93 8.95
C ALA A 316 9.02 5.46 8.05
N ALA A 317 9.28 4.54 7.11
CA ALA A 317 8.21 3.96 6.30
C ALA A 317 7.24 3.13 7.16
N LYS A 318 7.75 2.29 8.08
CA LYS A 318 6.90 1.52 9.00
C LYS A 318 6.10 2.42 9.95
N GLU A 319 6.70 3.51 10.43
CA GLU A 319 5.99 4.51 11.25
C GLU A 319 4.82 5.16 10.47
N ALA A 320 5.02 5.50 9.20
CA ALA A 320 3.95 6.02 8.35
C ALA A 320 2.83 4.98 8.13
N LEU A 321 3.19 3.73 7.85
CA LEU A 321 2.21 2.65 7.66
C LEU A 321 1.43 2.35 8.96
N ALA A 322 2.11 2.34 10.11
CA ALA A 322 1.49 2.11 11.41
C ALA A 322 0.54 3.24 11.83
N ALA A 323 0.80 4.48 11.38
CA ALA A 323 -0.08 5.62 11.63
C ALA A 323 -1.43 5.53 10.88
N TRP A 324 -1.49 4.81 9.76
CA TRP A 324 -2.72 4.53 9.03
C TRP A 324 -2.73 3.14 8.36
N PRO A 325 -2.89 2.07 9.16
CA PRO A 325 -2.71 0.70 8.70
C PRO A 325 -3.74 0.31 7.63
N GLY A 326 -3.26 -0.23 6.51
CA GLY A 326 -4.09 -0.72 5.42
C GLY A 326 -4.54 0.33 4.41
N HIS A 327 -4.05 1.57 4.50
CA HIS A 327 -4.46 2.68 3.61
C HIS A 327 -3.34 3.26 2.75
N LEU A 328 -2.07 3.16 3.19
CA LEU A 328 -0.92 3.64 2.43
C LEU A 328 -0.21 2.51 1.67
N GLN A 329 0.23 2.81 0.45
CA GLN A 329 1.06 1.93 -0.38
C GLN A 329 2.54 2.15 -0.03
N VAL A 330 3.43 1.17 -0.28
CA VAL A 330 4.87 1.33 -0.06
C VAL A 330 5.72 0.83 -1.23
N GLY A 331 6.73 1.60 -1.60
CA GLY A 331 7.71 1.29 -2.65
C GLY A 331 9.15 1.58 -2.25
N GLY A 332 10.10 1.08 -3.05
CA GLY A 332 11.54 1.28 -2.86
C GLY A 332 12.23 0.16 -2.08
N GLY A 333 12.96 -0.72 -2.79
CA GLY A 333 13.65 -1.86 -2.18
C GLY A 333 12.73 -3.02 -1.78
N ILE A 334 11.54 -3.09 -2.37
CA ILE A 334 10.60 -4.20 -2.17
C ILE A 334 11.03 -5.37 -3.05
N THR A 335 11.14 -6.54 -2.44
CA THR A 335 11.54 -7.82 -3.04
C THR A 335 10.55 -8.91 -2.63
N GLU A 336 10.57 -10.05 -3.31
CA GLU A 336 9.77 -11.21 -2.92
C GLU A 336 9.99 -11.62 -1.45
N ALA A 337 11.23 -11.51 -0.96
CA ALA A 337 11.60 -11.93 0.38
C ALA A 337 11.08 -11.01 1.50
N ASN A 338 10.84 -9.73 1.21
CA ASN A 338 10.41 -8.74 2.22
C ASN A 338 8.99 -8.19 1.99
N ALA A 339 8.33 -8.53 0.89
CA ALA A 339 7.00 -8.02 0.57
C ALA A 339 5.97 -8.27 1.67
N GLN A 340 5.97 -9.48 2.26
CA GLN A 340 5.03 -9.83 3.33
C GLN A 340 5.24 -8.97 4.59
N GLU A 341 6.50 -8.71 4.96
CA GLU A 341 6.84 -7.86 6.11
C GLU A 341 6.24 -6.45 5.98
N TRP A 342 6.17 -5.92 4.75
CA TRP A 342 5.57 -4.61 4.49
C TRP A 342 4.05 -4.61 4.56
N ILE A 343 3.39 -5.68 4.10
CA ILE A 343 1.95 -5.86 4.26
C ILE A 343 1.61 -5.99 5.75
N ASP A 344 2.35 -6.80 6.50
CA ASP A 344 2.17 -7.00 7.93
C ASP A 344 2.42 -5.71 8.73
N ALA A 345 3.32 -4.84 8.25
CA ALA A 345 3.56 -3.52 8.82
C ALA A 345 2.46 -2.48 8.51
N GLY A 346 1.41 -2.86 7.77
CA GLY A 346 0.26 -1.99 7.48
C GLY A 346 0.21 -1.43 6.05
N ALA A 347 1.03 -1.89 5.11
CA ALA A 347 0.88 -1.47 3.72
C ALA A 347 -0.40 -2.02 3.08
N SER A 348 -1.17 -1.17 2.40
CA SER A 348 -2.31 -1.58 1.59
C SER A 348 -1.87 -2.34 0.34
N LYS A 349 -0.79 -1.85 -0.27
CA LYS A 349 -0.13 -2.42 -1.45
C LYS A 349 1.38 -2.26 -1.34
N VAL A 350 2.09 -3.21 -1.92
CA VAL A 350 3.55 -3.15 -2.07
C VAL A 350 3.91 -2.96 -3.53
N CYS A 351 4.98 -2.20 -3.76
CA CYS A 351 5.49 -1.91 -5.08
C CYS A 351 6.88 -2.53 -5.29
N PRO A 352 6.97 -3.69 -5.98
CA PRO A 352 8.23 -4.36 -6.26
C PRO A 352 9.21 -3.45 -7.00
N THR A 353 10.48 -3.48 -6.58
CA THR A 353 11.55 -2.86 -7.37
C THR A 353 11.93 -3.82 -8.50
N LEU A 354 11.54 -3.50 -9.73
CA LEU A 354 11.85 -4.34 -10.89
C LEU A 354 13.36 -4.26 -11.20
N PRO A 355 14.09 -5.39 -11.27
CA PRO A 355 15.43 -5.42 -11.85
C PRO A 355 15.28 -5.34 -13.37
N LEU A 356 15.13 -4.13 -13.90
CA LEU A 356 15.24 -3.88 -15.33
C LEU A 356 16.73 -3.89 -15.69
N SER A 357 17.11 -4.37 -16.87
CA SER A 357 18.51 -4.35 -17.33
C SER A 357 18.70 -3.15 -18.27
N PRO A 358 19.78 -2.37 -18.14
CA PRO A 358 20.00 -1.18 -18.97
C PRO A 358 20.63 -1.47 -20.36
N THR A 359 20.69 -2.72 -20.83
CA THR A 359 21.44 -3.06 -22.06
C THR A 359 20.57 -3.65 -23.17
N PRO A 360 20.61 -3.10 -24.41
CA PRO A 360 20.12 -3.83 -25.57
C PRO A 360 21.10 -4.97 -25.86
N HIS A 361 20.69 -6.22 -25.65
CA HIS A 361 21.55 -7.39 -25.87
C HIS A 361 21.83 -7.60 -27.38
N SER A 362 22.78 -6.85 -27.94
CA SER A 362 23.55 -7.29 -29.09
C SER A 362 24.74 -8.09 -28.56
N HIS A 363 24.79 -9.39 -28.90
CA HIS A 363 25.84 -10.39 -28.62
C HIS A 363 25.61 -11.31 -27.41
N ILE A 364 24.93 -12.42 -27.68
CA ILE A 364 25.03 -13.65 -26.86
C ILE A 364 26.39 -14.29 -27.16
N HIS A 365 27.30 -14.28 -26.19
CA HIS A 365 28.32 -15.33 -26.08
C HIS A 365 27.77 -16.42 -25.16
N PRO A 366 27.82 -17.71 -25.54
CA PRO A 366 27.42 -18.79 -24.64
C PRO A 366 28.41 -18.84 -23.46
N MET A 367 27.96 -18.41 -22.28
CA MET A 367 28.74 -18.50 -21.04
C MET A 367 28.61 -19.91 -20.45
N ASN A 368 29.77 -20.54 -20.19
CA ASN A 368 29.90 -21.92 -19.74
C ASN A 368 29.50 -22.12 -18.27
N ASN A 369 29.02 -23.34 -17.99
CA ASN A 369 28.42 -23.88 -16.76
C ASN A 369 29.27 -23.89 -15.46
N ILE A 370 30.35 -23.09 -15.34
CA ILE A 370 31.34 -23.25 -14.26
C ILE A 370 31.14 -22.26 -13.08
N ASP A 371 30.44 -21.14 -13.28
CA ASP A 371 30.32 -20.12 -12.22
C ASP A 371 29.22 -20.36 -11.17
N TYR A 372 28.38 -21.40 -11.32
CA TYR A 372 27.34 -21.72 -10.34
C TYR A 372 27.79 -22.56 -9.13
N CYS A 373 29.03 -23.08 -9.12
CA CYS A 373 29.47 -24.01 -8.06
C CYS A 373 29.99 -23.36 -6.77
N ASN A 374 30.02 -22.03 -6.66
CA ASN A 374 30.57 -21.34 -5.48
C ASN A 374 29.52 -20.72 -4.53
N VAL A 375 28.22 -20.99 -4.73
CA VAL A 375 27.13 -20.48 -3.88
C VAL A 375 26.26 -21.61 -3.34
N LEU A 376 26.89 -22.62 -2.71
CA LEU A 376 26.18 -23.68 -1.99
C LEU A 376 26.81 -23.91 -0.60
N PRO A 377 26.00 -24.08 0.48
CA PRO A 377 26.51 -24.36 1.81
C PRO A 377 27.25 -25.71 1.89
N LEU A 378 28.20 -25.81 2.83
CA LEU A 378 29.20 -26.88 2.96
C LEU A 378 28.71 -28.35 3.04
N PRO A 379 27.49 -28.74 3.48
CA PRO A 379 27.16 -30.16 3.54
C PRO A 379 26.82 -30.79 2.17
N PHE A 380 26.68 -30.00 1.09
CA PHE A 380 26.35 -30.53 -0.25
C PHE A 380 27.56 -30.79 -1.17
N ARG A 381 28.79 -30.53 -0.72
CA ARG A 381 30.02 -30.72 -1.51
C ARG A 381 30.46 -32.19 -1.69
N ALA A 382 29.83 -33.14 -1.01
CA ALA A 382 30.31 -34.53 -0.94
C ALA A 382 29.68 -35.52 -1.95
N LEU A 383 28.71 -35.10 -2.77
CA LEU A 383 27.95 -36.01 -3.65
C LEU A 383 28.19 -35.83 -5.15
N LEU A 384 29.05 -34.87 -5.56
CA LEU A 384 29.33 -34.60 -6.97
C LEU A 384 30.83 -34.29 -7.20
N ALA A 385 31.68 -35.31 -7.06
CA ALA A 385 33.07 -35.22 -7.52
C ALA A 385 33.42 -36.47 -8.35
N PRO A 386 33.62 -36.33 -9.68
CA PRO A 386 34.49 -37.24 -10.40
C PRO A 386 35.94 -36.84 -10.12
N THR A 387 36.72 -37.85 -9.75
CA THR A 387 38.15 -37.86 -9.47
C THR A 387 39.01 -37.16 -10.53
N ALA A 388 39.71 -36.08 -10.16
CA ALA A 388 41.05 -35.74 -10.63
C ALA A 388 41.58 -34.52 -9.84
N ALA A 389 42.48 -34.77 -8.89
CA ALA A 389 43.22 -33.75 -8.17
C ALA A 389 44.41 -33.27 -9.02
N ILE A 390 44.51 -31.96 -9.30
CA ILE A 390 45.80 -31.28 -9.52
C ILE A 390 45.73 -29.90 -8.84
N SER A 391 46.74 -29.65 -8.00
CA SER A 391 46.93 -28.50 -7.11
C SER A 391 47.03 -27.15 -7.83
N LEU A 392 46.36 -26.14 -7.26
CA LEU A 392 46.63 -24.72 -7.53
C LEU A 392 47.91 -24.28 -6.80
N SER A 393 48.87 -23.73 -7.56
CA SER A 393 49.87 -22.83 -7.02
C SER A 393 49.66 -21.41 -7.58
N SER A 394 49.41 -20.49 -6.66
CA SER A 394 49.53 -19.03 -6.71
C SER A 394 50.29 -18.40 -7.88
N SER A 395 49.66 -17.44 -8.57
CA SER A 395 50.21 -16.09 -8.79
C SER A 395 49.30 -15.26 -9.73
N TRP A 396 48.85 -14.12 -9.23
CA TRP A 396 48.43 -12.99 -10.06
C TRP A 396 49.67 -12.28 -10.60
N PRO A 397 49.60 -11.72 -11.82
CA PRO A 397 49.84 -10.28 -11.90
C PRO A 397 48.94 -9.49 -12.86
N ARG A 398 49.06 -8.18 -12.66
CA ARG A 398 48.33 -7.00 -13.16
C ARG A 398 48.36 -6.77 -14.69
N GLN A 399 47.36 -5.98 -15.13
CA GLN A 399 47.36 -5.00 -16.22
C GLN A 399 47.79 -5.43 -17.64
N ALA A 400 46.87 -5.33 -18.62
CA ALA A 400 47.15 -4.66 -19.91
C ALA A 400 45.91 -4.56 -20.83
N GLY A 401 45.70 -3.32 -21.28
CA GLY A 401 45.11 -2.86 -22.54
C GLY A 401 44.57 -3.83 -23.58
N CYS A 402 43.35 -3.49 -24.02
CA CYS A 402 42.68 -3.75 -25.28
C CYS A 402 43.60 -3.97 -26.50
N ARG A 403 43.44 -5.10 -27.22
CA ARG A 403 43.64 -5.19 -28.68
C ARG A 403 42.59 -6.09 -29.33
N ARG A 404 41.79 -5.49 -30.22
CA ARG A 404 40.90 -6.15 -31.19
C ARG A 404 41.68 -7.17 -32.03
N LYS A 405 41.22 -8.42 -32.08
CA LYS A 405 41.42 -9.31 -33.23
C LYS A 405 40.06 -9.82 -33.69
N ARG A 406 39.64 -9.36 -34.87
CA ARG A 406 38.56 -9.98 -35.66
C ARG A 406 39.10 -11.31 -36.19
N PHE A 407 38.35 -12.40 -36.02
CA PHE A 407 38.48 -13.57 -36.88
C PHE A 407 37.12 -13.92 -37.47
N ALA A 408 37.12 -14.04 -38.78
CA ALA A 408 35.98 -14.33 -39.62
C ALA A 408 35.63 -15.82 -39.57
N THR A 409 34.36 -16.06 -39.82
CA THR A 409 33.67 -17.33 -40.10
C THR A 409 34.42 -18.26 -41.04
N SER A 410 34.64 -19.52 -40.63
CA SER A 410 34.30 -20.75 -41.39
C SER A 410 35.03 -21.96 -40.80
N ALA A 411 34.45 -23.16 -41.01
CA ALA A 411 34.97 -24.50 -40.72
C ALA A 411 34.66 -25.09 -39.33
N LEU A 412 33.53 -25.78 -39.24
CA LEU A 412 33.41 -27.03 -38.48
C LEU A 412 32.29 -27.90 -39.07
N ARG A 413 32.65 -28.62 -40.15
CA ARG A 413 32.08 -29.93 -40.47
C ARG A 413 33.11 -30.99 -40.06
N SER A 414 32.59 -32.15 -39.68
CA SER A 414 33.23 -33.46 -39.54
C SER A 414 34.26 -33.67 -38.43
N ALA A 415 33.81 -34.31 -37.34
CA ALA A 415 34.44 -35.52 -36.77
C ALA A 415 33.51 -36.16 -35.73
N LEU A 416 32.73 -37.16 -36.15
CA LEU A 416 32.17 -38.20 -35.28
C LEU A 416 33.16 -39.37 -35.23
N PRO A 417 33.15 -40.17 -34.16
CA PRO A 417 33.05 -41.61 -34.34
C PRO A 417 31.79 -42.18 -33.70
N GLN A 418 31.15 -43.08 -34.44
CA GLN A 418 30.00 -43.89 -34.05
C GLN A 418 30.43 -45.06 -33.16
N THR A 419 29.58 -45.45 -32.20
CA THR A 419 29.24 -46.86 -31.95
C THR A 419 27.87 -46.98 -31.28
N ARG A 420 27.13 -48.01 -31.72
CA ARG A 420 25.72 -48.36 -31.40
C ARG A 420 25.62 -49.26 -30.16
N LEU A 421 24.45 -49.30 -29.52
CA LEU A 421 23.65 -50.50 -29.10
C LEU A 421 22.59 -50.07 -28.06
N SER A 422 21.31 -50.01 -28.45
CA SER A 422 20.21 -50.98 -28.25
C SER A 422 19.47 -50.88 -26.90
N GLN A 423 18.18 -50.57 -27.00
CA GLN A 423 17.19 -50.68 -25.93
C GLN A 423 16.92 -52.17 -25.62
N HIS A 424 17.11 -52.59 -24.36
CA HIS A 424 16.19 -53.46 -23.60
C HIS A 424 16.76 -53.80 -22.21
N THR A 425 15.92 -53.62 -21.18
CA THR A 425 15.86 -54.38 -19.92
C THR A 425 16.96 -54.12 -18.87
N ILE A 426 16.57 -53.58 -17.71
CA ILE A 426 16.73 -54.20 -16.39
C ILE A 426 15.75 -53.55 -15.40
N ARG A 427 14.82 -54.40 -14.93
CA ARG A 427 13.94 -54.20 -13.78
C ARG A 427 14.76 -54.22 -12.48
N SER A 428 14.23 -53.52 -11.48
CA SER A 428 14.23 -53.85 -10.05
C SER A 428 15.56 -54.06 -9.34
N THR A 429 15.88 -53.19 -8.36
CA THR A 429 15.92 -53.54 -6.93
C THR A 429 16.24 -52.30 -6.05
N LEU A 430 15.58 -52.22 -4.88
CA LEU A 430 15.91 -51.47 -3.64
C LEU A 430 15.31 -50.04 -3.45
N PRO A 431 14.95 -49.64 -2.20
CA PRO A 431 13.61 -49.78 -1.64
C PRO A 431 12.89 -48.44 -1.35
N ARG A 432 11.56 -48.48 -1.30
CA ARG A 432 10.71 -47.36 -0.81
C ARG A 432 10.98 -47.12 0.67
N ILE A 433 11.63 -46.01 0.99
CA ILE A 433 11.59 -45.39 2.31
C ILE A 433 10.56 -44.27 2.24
N TYR A 434 9.46 -44.43 2.99
CA TYR A 434 8.49 -43.37 3.26
C TYR A 434 9.06 -42.48 4.37
N LEU A 435 9.25 -41.20 4.08
CA LEU A 435 9.44 -40.12 5.06
C LEU A 435 8.43 -39.00 4.74
N PRO A 436 7.88 -38.32 5.77
CA PRO A 436 6.67 -37.52 5.64
C PRO A 436 6.92 -36.19 4.90
N ARG A 437 5.84 -35.64 4.31
CA ARG A 437 5.80 -34.35 3.61
C ARG A 437 6.38 -33.22 4.49
N CYS A 438 7.59 -32.77 4.16
CA CYS A 438 8.05 -31.42 4.44
C CYS A 438 8.21 -30.67 3.11
N LEU A 439 7.51 -29.56 2.96
CA LEU A 439 7.72 -28.58 1.89
C LEU A 439 9.19 -28.15 1.90
N ILE A 440 9.92 -28.49 0.85
CA ILE A 440 11.20 -27.85 0.51
C ILE A 440 10.98 -27.23 -0.87
N ILE A 441 10.66 -25.93 -0.88
CA ILE A 441 10.63 -25.11 -2.09
C ILE A 441 12.01 -24.47 -2.23
N THR A 442 12.87 -25.07 -3.05
CA THR A 442 14.02 -24.48 -3.77
C THR A 442 14.48 -25.50 -4.84
N PRO A 443 15.24 -25.15 -5.89
CA PRO A 443 15.14 -24.08 -6.87
C PRO A 443 14.63 -24.68 -8.21
N LEU A 444 13.37 -25.09 -8.28
CA LEU A 444 12.80 -25.66 -9.52
C LEU A 444 12.13 -24.60 -10.42
N THR A 445 11.80 -23.45 -9.87
CA THR A 445 11.07 -22.36 -10.53
C THR A 445 11.87 -21.68 -11.65
N PHE A 446 13.20 -21.64 -11.56
CA PHE A 446 14.07 -21.17 -12.65
C PHE A 446 14.19 -22.16 -13.80
N TYR A 447 14.13 -23.47 -13.51
CA TYR A 447 14.25 -24.53 -14.52
C TYR A 447 12.99 -24.64 -15.38
N LEU A 448 11.80 -24.43 -14.79
CA LEU A 448 10.54 -24.43 -15.54
C LEU A 448 10.36 -23.21 -16.43
N CYS A 449 10.83 -22.02 -16.00
CA CYS A 449 10.86 -20.84 -16.86
C CYS A 449 11.75 -21.08 -18.10
N SER A 450 12.85 -21.82 -17.92
CA SER A 450 13.78 -22.17 -19.01
C SER A 450 13.23 -23.24 -19.96
N LEU A 451 12.37 -24.17 -19.49
CA LEU A 451 11.83 -25.25 -20.31
C LEU A 451 10.64 -24.82 -21.18
N ASP A 452 9.77 -23.93 -20.69
CA ASP A 452 8.70 -23.33 -21.51
C ASP A 452 9.26 -22.39 -22.60
N LEU A 453 10.41 -21.74 -22.33
CA LEU A 453 11.16 -20.93 -23.31
C LEU A 453 11.83 -21.77 -24.42
N ILE A 454 12.06 -23.07 -24.20
CA ILE A 454 12.75 -23.95 -25.16
C ILE A 454 11.77 -24.70 -26.07
N LEU A 455 10.52 -24.92 -25.63
CA LEU A 455 9.54 -25.73 -26.37
C LEU A 455 8.46 -24.91 -27.10
N GLY A 456 8.40 -23.60 -26.89
CA GLY A 456 7.39 -22.71 -27.48
C GLY A 456 7.89 -21.90 -28.69
N SER A 457 7.53 -22.37 -29.89
CA SER A 457 7.42 -21.61 -31.15
C SER A 457 8.67 -20.92 -31.72
N SER A 458 9.14 -21.47 -32.83
CA SER A 458 10.01 -20.82 -33.81
C SER A 458 9.34 -19.57 -34.42
N ARG A 459 9.48 -18.40 -33.77
CA ARG A 459 9.35 -17.05 -34.36
C ARG A 459 9.69 -15.97 -33.32
N GLY A 460 10.94 -15.47 -33.36
CA GLY A 460 11.22 -14.02 -33.33
C GLY A 460 10.93 -13.12 -32.11
N GLU A 461 10.58 -13.60 -30.92
CA GLU A 461 10.28 -12.70 -29.77
C GLU A 461 10.98 -13.15 -28.47
N PHE A 462 12.19 -12.65 -28.20
CA PHE A 462 12.94 -12.88 -26.94
C PHE A 462 13.19 -11.57 -26.15
N PHE A 463 12.36 -10.55 -26.34
CA PHE A 463 12.72 -9.16 -26.00
C PHE A 463 12.17 -8.58 -24.68
N PHE A 464 11.41 -9.30 -23.84
CA PHE A 464 10.67 -8.64 -22.72
C PHE A 464 10.55 -9.44 -21.40
N CYS A 465 11.47 -10.36 -21.07
CA CYS A 465 11.16 -11.34 -20.01
C CYS A 465 11.36 -10.91 -18.54
N LEU A 466 12.21 -9.95 -18.19
CA LEU A 466 12.64 -9.80 -16.78
C LEU A 466 11.56 -9.19 -15.85
N ALA A 467 10.90 -8.11 -16.25
CA ALA A 467 9.86 -7.48 -15.41
C ALA A 467 8.61 -8.35 -15.24
N PRO A 468 8.05 -8.96 -16.30
CA PRO A 468 6.95 -9.91 -16.16
C PRO A 468 7.32 -11.12 -15.32
N CYS A 469 8.57 -11.62 -15.40
CA CYS A 469 9.02 -12.74 -14.56
C CYS A 469 9.05 -12.37 -13.07
N ALA A 470 9.61 -11.21 -12.70
CA ALA A 470 9.63 -10.78 -11.30
C ALA A 470 8.22 -10.59 -10.72
N LEU A 471 7.33 -9.93 -11.47
CA LEU A 471 5.93 -9.78 -11.09
C LEU A 471 5.20 -11.11 -11.04
N ARG A 472 5.46 -12.02 -11.99
CA ARG A 472 4.88 -13.36 -11.99
C ARG A 472 5.35 -14.17 -10.78
N THR A 473 6.62 -14.08 -10.38
CA THR A 473 7.12 -14.80 -9.22
C THR A 473 6.44 -14.30 -7.95
N ILE A 474 6.39 -12.97 -7.74
CA ILE A 474 5.71 -12.36 -6.58
C ILE A 474 4.21 -12.69 -6.63
N TRP A 475 3.55 -12.53 -7.77
CA TRP A 475 2.15 -12.91 -7.95
C TRP A 475 1.90 -14.39 -7.65
N SER A 476 2.82 -15.29 -8.05
CA SER A 476 2.71 -16.73 -7.81
C SER A 476 3.04 -17.16 -6.38
N ALA A 477 3.94 -16.43 -5.72
CA ALA A 477 4.22 -16.58 -4.29
C ALA A 477 3.05 -16.05 -3.45
N PHE A 478 2.29 -15.09 -4.00
CA PHE A 478 1.21 -14.40 -3.30
C PHE A 478 -0.07 -14.27 -4.16
N PRO A 479 -0.72 -15.38 -4.55
CA PRO A 479 -1.93 -15.36 -5.38
C PRO A 479 -3.14 -14.72 -4.68
N ALA A 480 -3.04 -14.47 -3.37
CA ALA A 480 -4.05 -13.79 -2.55
C ALA A 480 -3.85 -12.26 -2.46
N LEU A 481 -2.74 -11.71 -2.99
CA LEU A 481 -2.51 -10.27 -2.95
C LEU A 481 -3.10 -9.59 -4.19
N THR A 482 -4.29 -9.04 -4.07
CA THR A 482 -4.76 -7.89 -4.87
C THR A 482 -3.94 -6.61 -4.60
N SER A 483 -2.77 -6.74 -3.96
CA SER A 483 -1.99 -5.70 -3.29
C SER A 483 -0.66 -5.40 -4.00
N ILE A 484 -0.53 -5.77 -5.27
CA ILE A 484 0.65 -5.42 -6.09
C ILE A 484 0.36 -4.14 -6.87
N LEU A 485 1.21 -3.14 -6.67
CA LEU A 485 1.32 -1.91 -7.47
C LEU A 485 2.54 -2.04 -8.38
N SER A 486 2.41 -1.65 -9.66
CA SER A 486 3.59 -1.48 -10.51
C SER A 486 3.97 0.00 -10.59
N TYR A 487 5.16 0.33 -10.06
CA TYR A 487 5.78 1.65 -10.20
C TYR A 487 6.69 1.69 -11.40
N PHE A 488 6.36 2.53 -12.36
CA PHE A 488 7.24 2.86 -13.46
C PHE A 488 7.58 4.32 -13.34
N SER A 489 8.87 4.62 -13.39
CA SER A 489 9.25 5.95 -13.78
C SER A 489 9.73 5.96 -15.19
N CYS A 490 9.31 6.96 -15.93
CA CYS A 490 9.63 7.07 -17.33
C CYS A 490 10.21 8.44 -17.67
N ARG A 491 11.06 8.43 -18.70
CA ARG A 491 11.57 9.63 -19.35
C ARG A 491 11.12 9.66 -20.80
N ARG A 492 10.90 10.86 -21.32
CA ARG A 492 10.54 11.09 -22.70
C ARG A 492 11.78 10.95 -23.59
N SER A 493 11.72 10.01 -24.51
CA SER A 493 12.72 9.78 -25.55
C SER A 493 12.06 9.98 -26.92
N GLY A 494 12.14 11.22 -27.43
CA GLY A 494 11.44 11.64 -28.64
C GLY A 494 9.91 11.62 -28.46
N ASN A 495 9.24 10.72 -29.18
CA ASN A 495 7.78 10.54 -29.14
C ASN A 495 7.34 9.36 -28.24
N LYS A 496 8.25 8.83 -27.44
CA LYS A 496 8.03 7.64 -26.60
C LYS A 496 8.41 7.92 -25.15
N TRP A 497 7.87 7.13 -24.24
CA TRP A 497 8.26 7.14 -22.83
C TRP A 497 8.96 5.83 -22.51
N VAL A 498 10.20 5.91 -22.04
CA VAL A 498 11.05 4.76 -21.72
C VAL A 498 11.21 4.68 -20.22
N VAL A 499 11.04 3.50 -19.65
CA VAL A 499 11.21 3.28 -18.22
C VAL A 499 12.67 3.54 -17.86
N ALA A 500 12.88 4.35 -16.84
CA ALA A 500 14.18 4.71 -16.30
C ALA A 500 14.36 4.06 -14.93
N MET A 501 15.58 3.65 -14.63
CA MET A 501 15.97 3.00 -13.39
C MET A 501 17.25 3.62 -12.82
N ASN A 502 17.72 3.10 -11.68
CA ASN A 502 18.93 3.57 -11.01
C ASN A 502 18.93 5.10 -10.85
N LYS A 503 17.91 5.62 -10.16
CA LYS A 503 17.76 7.06 -9.91
C LYS A 503 17.72 7.90 -11.21
N TRP A 504 17.06 7.37 -12.24
CA TRP A 504 16.85 7.99 -13.56
C TRP A 504 18.10 8.10 -14.43
N GLN A 505 19.21 7.49 -14.00
CA GLN A 505 20.48 7.52 -14.73
C GLN A 505 20.48 6.58 -15.93
N ASP A 506 19.75 5.46 -15.84
CA ASP A 506 19.75 4.42 -16.85
C ASP A 506 18.37 4.27 -17.50
N LEU A 507 18.31 4.40 -18.83
CA LEU A 507 17.12 4.04 -19.60
C LEU A 507 17.13 2.53 -19.87
N THR A 508 15.98 1.90 -19.69
CA THR A 508 15.78 0.48 -19.95
C THR A 508 15.33 0.25 -21.40
N ASP A 509 15.16 -1.00 -21.80
CA ASP A 509 14.54 -1.36 -23.09
C ASP A 509 13.00 -1.35 -23.05
N MET A 510 12.41 -1.10 -21.87
CA MET A 510 10.97 -1.12 -21.67
C MET A 510 10.33 0.24 -22.00
N GLU A 511 9.45 0.25 -22.99
CA GLU A 511 8.61 1.39 -23.33
C GLU A 511 7.29 1.37 -22.54
N VAL A 512 6.84 2.53 -22.05
CA VAL A 512 5.49 2.71 -21.51
C VAL A 512 4.53 2.95 -22.68
N ASN A 513 3.76 1.92 -23.03
CA ASN A 513 2.76 1.96 -24.09
C ASN A 513 1.61 0.98 -23.80
N LYS A 514 0.60 0.94 -24.67
CA LYS A 514 -0.56 0.05 -24.51
C LYS A 514 -0.17 -1.42 -24.33
N ALA A 515 0.76 -1.92 -25.12
CA ALA A 515 1.12 -3.34 -25.09
C ALA A 515 1.82 -3.72 -23.77
N SER A 516 2.73 -2.87 -23.27
CA SER A 516 3.40 -3.11 -21.99
C SER A 516 2.42 -2.99 -20.82
N LEU A 517 1.53 -1.99 -20.82
CA LEU A 517 0.51 -1.84 -19.77
C LEU A 517 -0.50 -3.00 -19.78
N ASP A 518 -0.98 -3.44 -20.95
CA ASP A 518 -1.87 -4.60 -21.06
C ASP A 518 -1.21 -5.88 -20.50
N LEU A 519 0.07 -6.10 -20.80
CA LEU A 519 0.82 -7.24 -20.29
C LEU A 519 0.96 -7.19 -18.77
N LEU A 520 1.31 -6.03 -18.22
CA LEU A 520 1.56 -5.87 -16.80
C LEU A 520 0.29 -5.84 -15.95
N SER A 521 -0.83 -5.42 -16.54
CA SER A 521 -2.14 -5.41 -15.86
C SER A 521 -2.61 -6.79 -15.44
N GLN A 522 -2.03 -7.86 -16.00
CA GLN A 522 -2.29 -9.24 -15.60
C GLN A 522 -1.64 -9.62 -14.27
N TYR A 523 -0.67 -8.83 -13.80
CA TYR A 523 0.14 -9.12 -12.61
C TYR A 523 0.10 -8.03 -11.54
N CYS A 524 -0.65 -6.95 -11.76
CA CYS A 524 -0.81 -5.86 -10.79
C CYS A 524 -2.22 -5.30 -10.82
N SER A 525 -2.63 -4.71 -9.70
CA SER A 525 -3.99 -4.16 -9.51
C SER A 525 -4.08 -2.67 -9.81
N GLU A 526 -2.94 -1.99 -9.91
CA GLU A 526 -2.83 -0.54 -10.07
C GLU A 526 -1.45 -0.16 -10.64
N PHE A 527 -1.39 0.95 -11.37
CA PHE A 527 -0.16 1.55 -11.86
C PHE A 527 0.14 2.86 -11.15
N LEU A 528 1.40 3.07 -10.75
CA LEU A 528 1.94 4.37 -10.37
C LEU A 528 2.97 4.79 -11.42
N ILE A 529 2.63 5.79 -12.23
CA ILE A 529 3.46 6.27 -13.34
C ILE A 529 4.10 7.60 -12.95
N HIS A 530 5.41 7.57 -12.77
CA HIS A 530 6.22 8.71 -12.37
C HIS A 530 6.98 9.34 -13.55
N ALA A 531 6.63 10.56 -13.92
CA ALA A 531 7.25 11.30 -15.01
C ALA A 531 8.50 12.05 -14.53
N ALA A 532 9.67 11.40 -14.58
CA ALA A 532 10.91 11.94 -14.02
C ALA A 532 11.40 13.25 -14.66
N ASP A 533 11.03 13.54 -15.92
CA ASP A 533 11.45 14.76 -16.60
C ASP A 533 10.76 16.03 -16.08
N VAL A 534 9.63 15.89 -15.39
CA VAL A 534 8.87 17.01 -14.80
C VAL A 534 8.82 16.98 -13.27
N GLU A 535 9.45 15.97 -12.66
CA GLU A 535 9.41 15.74 -11.21
C GLU A 535 10.08 16.86 -10.41
N GLY A 536 9.36 17.35 -9.39
CA GLY A 536 9.85 18.39 -8.48
C GLY A 536 10.05 19.78 -9.11
N LEU A 537 9.80 19.93 -10.43
CA LEU A 537 10.00 21.19 -11.14
C LEU A 537 8.83 22.16 -10.98
N CYS A 538 7.63 21.63 -10.68
CA CYS A 538 6.38 22.40 -10.62
C CYS A 538 6.17 23.27 -11.88
N GLN A 539 6.51 22.73 -13.06
CA GLN A 539 6.41 23.43 -14.35
C GLN A 539 5.23 22.97 -15.21
N GLY A 540 4.41 22.05 -14.69
CA GLY A 540 3.30 21.44 -15.41
C GLY A 540 3.52 19.93 -15.65
N ILE A 541 2.40 19.23 -15.82
CA ILE A 541 2.36 17.78 -16.10
C ILE A 541 2.74 17.46 -17.56
N ASP A 542 3.14 16.22 -17.85
CA ASP A 542 3.23 15.73 -19.23
C ASP A 542 1.83 15.37 -19.76
N GLU A 543 1.13 16.37 -20.32
CA GLU A 543 -0.24 16.23 -20.84
C GLU A 543 -0.38 15.13 -21.89
N ALA A 544 0.66 14.91 -22.71
CA ALA A 544 0.65 13.88 -23.74
C ALA A 544 0.69 12.48 -23.11
N LEU A 545 1.51 12.30 -22.06
CA LEU A 545 1.56 11.05 -21.30
C LEU A 545 0.22 10.79 -20.60
N VAL A 546 -0.33 11.79 -19.90
CA VAL A 546 -1.62 11.64 -19.19
C VAL A 546 -2.76 11.25 -20.15
N THR A 547 -2.82 11.89 -21.32
CA THR A 547 -3.78 11.52 -22.38
C THR A 547 -3.61 10.06 -22.79
N LYS A 548 -2.36 9.62 -23.01
CA LYS A 548 -2.06 8.25 -23.40
C LYS A 548 -2.34 7.23 -22.30
N LEU A 549 -2.06 7.55 -21.04
CA LEU A 549 -2.43 6.70 -19.90
C LEU A 549 -3.95 6.54 -19.79
N GLY A 550 -4.71 7.63 -20.03
CA GLY A 550 -6.15 7.56 -20.17
C GLY A 550 -6.57 6.59 -21.27
N GLU A 551 -5.96 6.66 -22.46
CA GLU A 551 -6.27 5.77 -23.59
C GLU A 551 -5.88 4.30 -23.36
N TRP A 552 -4.72 4.05 -22.75
CA TRP A 552 -4.06 2.74 -22.74
C TRP A 552 -4.42 1.88 -21.54
N SER A 553 -4.66 2.49 -20.38
CA SER A 553 -4.77 1.74 -19.14
C SER A 553 -6.16 1.13 -18.93
N THR A 554 -6.16 -0.12 -18.49
CA THR A 554 -7.36 -0.93 -18.21
C THR A 554 -7.63 -1.08 -16.71
N ILE A 555 -6.62 -0.80 -15.88
CA ILE A 555 -6.67 -0.80 -14.41
C ILE A 555 -6.40 0.61 -13.87
N PRO A 556 -6.68 0.90 -12.59
CA PRO A 556 -6.41 2.21 -11.98
C PRO A 556 -4.97 2.68 -12.19
N VAL A 557 -4.81 3.98 -12.47
CA VAL A 557 -3.51 4.63 -12.69
C VAL A 557 -3.43 5.89 -11.86
N THR A 558 -2.33 6.03 -11.15
CA THR A 558 -1.93 7.29 -10.51
C THR A 558 -0.73 7.85 -11.26
N TYR A 559 -0.83 9.11 -11.70
CA TYR A 559 0.26 9.85 -12.31
C TYR A 559 0.95 10.72 -11.25
N ALA A 560 2.27 10.74 -11.25
CA ALA A 560 3.11 11.59 -10.41
C ALA A 560 4.13 12.33 -11.27
N GLY A 561 4.19 13.66 -11.15
CA GLY A 561 5.20 14.47 -11.82
C GLY A 561 4.73 15.83 -12.32
N GLY A 562 5.28 16.90 -11.75
CA GLY A 562 5.18 18.25 -12.31
C GLY A 562 3.90 19.03 -12.00
N ALA A 563 2.97 18.47 -11.21
CA ALA A 563 1.79 19.17 -10.74
C ALA A 563 2.18 20.43 -9.96
N ARG A 564 1.51 21.54 -10.23
CA ARG A 564 1.88 22.87 -9.73
C ARG A 564 0.70 23.73 -9.31
N ASP A 565 -0.51 23.44 -9.79
CA ASP A 565 -1.70 24.23 -9.50
C ASP A 565 -2.90 23.29 -9.25
N ILE A 566 -3.87 23.72 -8.43
CA ILE A 566 -5.07 22.92 -8.14
C ILE A 566 -5.82 22.55 -9.43
N SER A 567 -5.80 23.42 -10.44
CA SER A 567 -6.42 23.17 -11.74
C SER A 567 -5.74 22.06 -12.56
N ASP A 568 -4.55 21.59 -12.19
CA ASP A 568 -3.93 20.42 -12.82
C ASP A 568 -4.76 19.15 -12.56
N LEU A 569 -5.49 19.07 -11.44
CA LEU A 569 -6.42 17.96 -11.19
C LEU A 569 -7.57 17.95 -12.21
N ASP A 570 -8.10 19.13 -12.56
CA ASP A 570 -9.13 19.29 -13.59
C ASP A 570 -8.57 18.97 -14.99
N LEU A 571 -7.33 19.37 -15.24
CA LEU A 571 -6.64 19.10 -16.49
C LEU A 571 -6.44 17.60 -16.69
N VAL A 572 -5.95 16.88 -15.67
CA VAL A 572 -5.80 15.41 -15.71
C VAL A 572 -7.15 14.73 -15.95
N GLU A 573 -8.22 15.20 -15.31
CA GLU A 573 -9.55 14.65 -15.54
C GLU A 573 -9.99 14.81 -17.00
N ARG A 574 -9.84 16.02 -17.56
CA ARG A 574 -10.19 16.30 -18.96
C ARG A 574 -9.39 15.45 -19.94
N LEU A 575 -8.07 15.33 -19.73
CA LEU A 575 -7.17 14.60 -20.62
C LEU A 575 -7.36 13.08 -20.55
N SER A 576 -7.63 12.54 -19.35
CA SER A 576 -7.77 11.10 -19.14
C SER A 576 -9.20 10.58 -19.22
N HIS A 577 -10.18 11.50 -19.31
CA HIS A 577 -11.60 11.22 -19.09
C HIS A 577 -11.85 10.60 -17.70
N GLY A 578 -11.18 11.17 -16.69
CA GLY A 578 -11.29 10.75 -15.30
C GLY A 578 -10.73 9.36 -14.99
N ARG A 579 -9.85 8.82 -15.83
CA ARG A 579 -9.25 7.48 -15.65
C ARG A 579 -7.90 7.51 -14.93
N VAL A 580 -7.25 8.66 -14.86
CA VAL A 580 -5.94 8.85 -14.23
C VAL A 580 -6.11 9.74 -13.00
N ASP A 581 -5.56 9.32 -11.87
CA ASP A 581 -5.47 10.11 -10.64
C ASP A 581 -4.16 10.90 -10.60
N LEU A 582 -4.08 11.95 -9.79
CA LEU A 582 -2.93 12.88 -9.77
C LEU A 582 -2.29 12.97 -8.39
N THR A 583 -0.96 12.89 -8.36
CA THR A 583 -0.14 13.11 -7.18
C THR A 583 0.38 14.54 -7.14
N PHE A 584 0.28 15.16 -5.97
CA PHE A 584 0.94 16.43 -5.65
C PHE A 584 2.00 16.19 -4.57
N GLY A 585 3.22 16.69 -4.80
CA GLY A 585 4.35 16.61 -3.88
C GLY A 585 4.90 18.00 -3.59
N SER A 586 6.06 18.32 -4.15
CA SER A 586 6.80 19.57 -3.90
C SER A 586 6.05 20.90 -4.08
N SER A 587 4.92 20.93 -4.76
CA SER A 587 4.10 22.14 -4.92
C SER A 587 3.31 22.49 -3.65
N LEU A 588 3.09 21.52 -2.75
CA LEU A 588 2.24 21.66 -1.56
C LEU A 588 2.93 22.44 -0.44
N ASP A 589 2.16 23.30 0.23
CA ASP A 589 2.56 24.04 1.42
C ASP A 589 3.05 23.15 2.58
N ILE A 590 2.45 21.99 2.79
CA ILE A 590 2.89 20.99 3.79
C ILE A 590 4.30 20.44 3.51
N PHE A 591 4.82 20.62 2.30
CA PHE A 591 6.19 20.29 1.91
C PHE A 591 7.04 21.53 1.60
N GLY A 592 6.68 22.70 2.14
CA GLY A 592 7.40 23.94 1.94
C GLY A 592 7.21 24.59 0.56
N GLY A 593 6.30 24.05 -0.26
CA GLY A 593 5.86 24.67 -1.50
C GLY A 593 5.00 25.91 -1.24
N THR A 594 4.79 26.73 -2.27
CA THR A 594 3.97 27.96 -2.18
C THR A 594 2.89 28.03 -3.25
N GLN A 595 2.77 27.00 -4.08
CA GLN A 595 1.93 27.04 -5.28
C GLN A 595 0.56 26.41 -5.04
N VAL A 596 0.48 25.38 -4.21
CA VAL A 596 -0.78 24.69 -3.89
C VAL A 596 -0.96 24.60 -2.39
N SER A 597 -2.08 25.09 -1.86
CA SER A 597 -2.45 24.81 -0.48
C SER A 597 -3.01 23.41 -0.34
N PHE A 598 -2.49 22.62 0.60
CA PHE A 598 -3.01 21.30 0.90
C PHE A 598 -4.48 21.34 1.30
N ALA A 599 -4.88 22.30 2.13
CA ALA A 599 -6.27 22.42 2.60
C ALA A 599 -7.24 22.67 1.43
N GLU A 600 -6.89 23.60 0.53
CA GLU A 600 -7.70 23.91 -0.65
C GLU A 600 -7.74 22.73 -1.64
N LEU A 601 -6.63 22.01 -1.82
CA LEU A 601 -6.58 20.82 -2.67
C LEU A 601 -7.46 19.69 -2.13
N VAL A 602 -7.44 19.46 -0.81
CA VAL A 602 -8.29 18.46 -0.15
C VAL A 602 -9.76 18.84 -0.32
N GLU A 603 -10.12 20.11 -0.10
CA GLU A 603 -11.48 20.59 -0.31
C GLU A 603 -11.93 20.41 -1.77
N HIS A 604 -11.09 20.80 -2.73
CA HIS A 604 -11.35 20.61 -4.16
C HIS A 604 -11.53 19.13 -4.52
N SER A 605 -10.68 18.26 -4.01
CA SER A 605 -10.77 16.80 -4.22
C SER A 605 -12.04 16.21 -3.61
N ASN A 606 -12.44 16.63 -2.41
CA ASN A 606 -13.63 16.13 -1.72
C ASN A 606 -14.93 16.60 -2.40
N LEU A 607 -14.98 17.84 -2.89
CA LEU A 607 -16.13 18.34 -3.65
C LEU A 607 -16.41 17.49 -4.89
N ARG A 608 -15.37 16.94 -5.53
CA ARG A 608 -15.47 16.07 -6.72
C ARG A 608 -15.95 14.66 -6.41
N GLN A 609 -15.72 14.15 -5.20
CA GLN A 609 -16.27 12.84 -4.81
C GLN A 609 -17.80 12.85 -4.70
N HIS A 610 -18.39 14.03 -4.50
CA HIS A 610 -19.82 14.21 -4.24
C HIS A 610 -20.62 14.73 -5.44
N GLN A 611 -19.97 15.05 -6.56
CA GLN A 611 -20.59 15.38 -7.85
C GLN A 611 -20.74 14.11 -8.70
#